data_AF-A0A3P7LZY8-F1
#
_entry.id   AF-A0A3P7LZY8-F1
#
_cell.length_a   1.000
_cell.length_b   1.000
_cell.length_c   1.000
_cell.angle_alpha   90.00
_cell.angle_beta   90.00
_cell.angle_gamma   90.00
#
_symmetry.space_group_name_H-M   'P 1'
#
loop_
_entity.id
_entity.type
_entity.pdbx_description
1 polymer ?
#
loop_
_entity_poly.entity_id
_entity_poly.type
_entity_poly.pdbx_seq_one_letter_code
_entity_poly.pdbx_strand_id
1 'polypeptide(L)'
;MPLLDRFSVVNDLFALVQAGRAKASSFLSVLANLQNEEEYIVWQCLAGGIEDIANVLNYVDGPVAKRFNSFVISTMAGLGRRIGWDCHDGEDSQRGILRAVVHGRLMRAGNDETIEKAMSLFSDYVHSKRPLHPDLRLCIFTSAVRNGGESAFTQLQQIYESVGFPEVERNCMTALSQTQDPALLQRLFKYAIQDGKCRPQDHMLLFYGASVSRVGQEFLWQYMKENMGYLAEKFGGVGSSLFQVCLSVSKIQKMEF
;
A
#
# COMPACT_ATOMS: atom_id res chain seq x y z
N MET A 1 24.10 -6.09 -17.23
CA MET A 1 23.40 -7.32 -16.81
C MET A 1 22.03 -7.33 -17.49
N PRO A 2 21.65 -8.40 -18.20
CA PRO A 2 20.32 -8.57 -18.81
C PRO A 2 19.16 -8.37 -17.83
N LEU A 3 17.97 -8.01 -18.32
CA LEU A 3 16.79 -7.74 -17.47
C LEU A 3 16.43 -8.93 -16.57
N LEU A 4 16.30 -10.13 -17.13
CA LEU A 4 15.93 -11.32 -16.37
C LEU A 4 16.96 -11.69 -15.30
N ASP A 5 18.25 -11.44 -15.55
CA ASP A 5 19.30 -11.65 -14.58
C ASP A 5 19.19 -10.63 -13.43
N ARG A 6 18.94 -9.35 -13.73
CA ARG A 6 18.73 -8.31 -12.70
C ARG A 6 17.53 -8.65 -11.82
N PHE A 7 16.41 -9.02 -12.44
CA PHE A 7 15.21 -9.47 -11.75
C PHE A 7 15.50 -10.67 -10.83
N SER A 8 16.14 -11.72 -11.38
CA SER A 8 16.42 -12.95 -10.63
C SER A 8 17.35 -12.68 -9.44
N VAL A 9 18.41 -11.89 -9.64
CA VAL A 9 19.34 -11.52 -8.57
C VAL A 9 18.63 -10.76 -7.44
N VAL A 10 17.77 -9.78 -7.76
CA VAL A 10 17.02 -9.02 -6.75
C VAL A 10 16.03 -9.92 -6.00
N ASN A 11 15.28 -10.74 -6.75
CA ASN A 11 14.27 -11.62 -6.19
C ASN A 11 14.88 -12.67 -5.26
N ASP A 12 15.94 -13.36 -5.70
CA ASP A 12 16.63 -14.39 -4.93
C ASP A 12 17.34 -13.81 -3.71
N LEU A 13 17.97 -12.64 -3.86
CA LEU A 13 18.60 -11.95 -2.74
C LEU A 13 17.58 -11.64 -1.65
N PHE A 14 16.40 -11.14 -2.01
CA PHE A 14 15.38 -10.82 -1.02
C PHE A 14 14.80 -12.08 -0.36
N ALA A 15 14.59 -13.15 -1.13
CA ALA A 15 14.21 -14.45 -0.57
C ALA A 15 15.25 -15.00 0.43
N LEU A 16 16.55 -14.84 0.14
CA LEU A 16 17.63 -15.20 1.07
C LEU A 16 17.63 -14.34 2.34
N VAL A 17 17.26 -13.05 2.24
CA VAL A 17 17.08 -12.18 3.41
C VAL A 17 15.93 -12.68 4.27
N GLN A 18 14.77 -12.97 3.67
CA GLN A 18 13.61 -13.52 4.40
C GLN A 18 13.92 -14.87 5.06
N ALA A 19 14.73 -15.72 4.41
CA ALA A 19 15.16 -17.01 4.95
C ALA A 19 16.28 -16.90 6.02
N GLY A 20 16.73 -15.68 6.37
CA GLY A 20 17.85 -15.47 7.30
C GLY A 20 19.20 -15.96 6.77
N ARG A 21 19.31 -16.17 5.44
CA ARG A 21 20.52 -16.63 4.75
C ARG A 21 21.37 -15.49 4.18
N ALA A 22 20.82 -14.28 4.11
CA ALA A 22 21.52 -13.06 3.74
C ALA A 22 21.16 -11.91 4.69
N LYS A 23 22.02 -10.89 4.78
CA LYS A 23 21.77 -9.69 5.58
C LYS A 23 20.87 -8.73 4.81
N ALA A 24 19.92 -8.08 5.51
CA ALA A 24 19.13 -7.00 4.93
C ALA A 24 20.01 -5.87 4.32
N SER A 25 21.17 -5.59 4.91
CA SER A 25 22.15 -4.63 4.38
C SER A 25 22.64 -4.97 2.95
N SER A 26 22.67 -6.25 2.58
CA SER A 26 23.02 -6.67 1.22
C SER A 26 21.95 -6.24 0.23
N PHE A 27 20.66 -6.41 0.58
CA PHE A 27 19.54 -5.91 -0.22
C PHE A 27 19.56 -4.38 -0.34
N LEU A 28 19.81 -3.67 0.76
CA LEU A 28 19.94 -2.20 0.73
C LEU A 28 21.09 -1.74 -0.16
N SER A 29 22.19 -2.48 -0.19
CA SER A 29 23.32 -2.18 -1.09
C SER A 29 22.92 -2.33 -2.56
N VAL A 30 22.16 -3.37 -2.92
CA VAL A 30 21.64 -3.54 -4.29
C VAL A 30 20.68 -2.40 -4.64
N LEU A 31 19.75 -2.06 -3.74
CA LEU A 31 18.83 -0.94 -3.93
C LEU A 31 19.58 0.38 -4.18
N ALA A 32 20.64 0.66 -3.42
CA ALA A 32 21.46 1.87 -3.61
C ALA A 32 22.17 1.92 -4.97
N ASN A 33 22.47 0.77 -5.59
CA ASN A 33 23.14 0.69 -6.89
C ASN A 33 22.19 0.67 -8.09
N LEU A 34 20.88 0.49 -7.88
CA LEU A 34 19.85 0.42 -8.92
C LEU A 34 19.08 1.74 -9.12
N GLN A 35 19.68 2.89 -8.79
CA GLN A 35 19.07 4.22 -8.96
C GLN A 35 18.72 4.59 -10.41
N ASN A 36 19.32 3.91 -11.38
CA ASN A 36 19.08 4.08 -12.82
C ASN A 36 18.29 2.91 -13.43
N GLU A 37 17.75 2.00 -12.62
CA GLU A 37 16.83 0.97 -13.10
C GLU A 37 15.54 1.63 -13.59
N GLU A 38 15.05 1.22 -14.76
CA GLU A 38 13.80 1.71 -15.36
C GLU A 38 12.80 0.59 -15.65
N GLU A 39 13.18 -0.67 -15.42
CA GLU A 39 12.31 -1.81 -15.71
C GLU A 39 11.35 -2.07 -14.55
N TYR A 40 10.06 -2.05 -14.85
CA TYR A 40 8.99 -2.24 -13.87
C TYR A 40 9.16 -3.51 -13.05
N ILE A 41 9.46 -4.64 -13.71
CA ILE A 41 9.54 -5.94 -13.03
C ILE A 41 10.64 -5.98 -11.95
N VAL A 42 11.75 -5.28 -12.17
CA VAL A 42 12.84 -5.19 -11.18
C VAL A 42 12.40 -4.30 -10.02
N TRP A 43 11.77 -3.15 -10.32
CA TRP A 43 11.25 -2.25 -9.30
C TRP A 43 10.12 -2.86 -8.48
N GLN A 44 9.31 -3.73 -9.05
CA GLN A 44 8.27 -4.45 -8.32
C GLN A 44 8.88 -5.31 -7.21
N CYS A 45 9.95 -6.07 -7.51
CA CYS A 45 10.68 -6.84 -6.51
C CYS A 45 11.34 -5.95 -5.46
N LEU A 46 12.01 -4.87 -5.88
CA LEU A 46 12.62 -3.92 -4.95
C LEU A 46 11.58 -3.29 -4.03
N ALA A 47 10.43 -2.88 -4.56
CA ALA A 47 9.35 -2.27 -3.80
C ALA A 47 8.75 -3.23 -2.77
N GLY A 48 8.60 -4.52 -3.11
CA GLY A 48 8.18 -5.56 -2.17
C GLY A 48 9.17 -5.72 -1.02
N GLY A 49 10.48 -5.80 -1.32
CA GLY A 49 11.49 -5.90 -0.28
C GLY A 49 11.60 -4.66 0.62
N ILE A 50 11.40 -3.46 0.05
CA ILE A 50 11.30 -2.21 0.82
C ILE A 50 10.10 -2.27 1.77
N GLU A 51 8.94 -2.74 1.30
CA GLU A 51 7.71 -2.82 2.08
C GLU A 51 7.83 -3.79 3.25
N ASP A 52 8.41 -4.97 3.04
CA ASP A 52 8.65 -5.96 4.10
C ASP A 52 9.61 -5.43 5.18
N ILE A 53 10.72 -4.80 4.77
CA ILE A 53 11.64 -4.17 5.72
C ILE A 53 10.93 -3.04 6.49
N ALA A 54 10.17 -2.17 5.80
CA ALA A 54 9.41 -1.11 6.45
C ALA A 54 8.40 -1.66 7.48
N ASN A 55 7.72 -2.75 7.16
CA ASN A 55 6.76 -3.40 8.05
C ASN A 55 7.42 -3.92 9.33
N VAL A 56 8.61 -4.54 9.24
CA VAL A 56 9.39 -4.93 10.42
C VAL A 56 9.83 -3.69 11.21
N LEU A 57 10.30 -2.65 10.52
CA LEU A 57 10.80 -1.43 11.17
C LEU A 57 9.71 -0.62 11.87
N ASN A 58 8.43 -0.80 11.54
CA ASN A 58 7.33 -0.15 12.25
C ASN A 58 7.22 -0.60 13.74
N TYR A 59 7.85 -1.72 14.10
CA TYR A 59 7.89 -2.27 15.46
C TYR A 59 9.17 -1.98 16.23
N VAL A 60 10.18 -1.39 15.58
CA VAL A 60 11.46 -1.06 16.21
C VAL A 60 11.57 0.45 16.48
N ASP A 61 12.69 0.87 17.04
CA ASP A 61 12.98 2.26 17.38
C ASP A 61 12.74 3.22 16.20
N GLY A 62 11.94 4.27 16.45
CA GLY A 62 11.56 5.28 15.47
C GLY A 62 12.72 5.94 14.69
N PRO A 63 13.90 6.20 15.28
CA PRO A 63 15.06 6.70 14.54
C PRO A 63 15.53 5.79 13.40
N VAL A 64 15.45 4.47 13.55
CA VAL A 64 15.87 3.51 12.51
C VAL A 64 14.89 3.56 11.34
N ALA A 65 13.59 3.55 11.62
CA ALA A 65 12.55 3.69 10.61
C ALA A 65 12.70 5.01 9.83
N LYS A 66 12.98 6.13 10.51
CA LYS A 66 13.24 7.43 9.86
C LYS A 66 14.46 7.39 8.94
N ARG A 67 15.58 6.80 9.39
CA ARG A 67 16.80 6.66 8.56
C ARG A 67 16.54 5.80 7.32
N PHE A 68 15.80 4.71 7.48
CA PHE A 68 15.41 3.85 6.36
C PHE A 68 14.55 4.61 5.34
N ASN A 69 13.54 5.35 5.81
CA ASN A 69 12.72 6.19 4.95
C ASN A 69 13.54 7.25 4.19
N SER A 70 14.47 7.94 4.87
CA SER A 70 15.37 8.88 4.21
C SER A 70 16.25 8.22 3.13
N PHE A 71 16.73 6.99 3.39
CA PHE A 71 17.48 6.22 2.42
C PHE A 71 16.64 5.86 1.19
N VAL A 72 15.40 5.38 1.39
CA VAL A 72 14.46 5.09 0.29
C VAL A 72 14.20 6.34 -0.55
N ILE A 73 13.92 7.48 0.09
CA ILE A 73 13.72 8.77 -0.61
C ILE A 73 14.96 9.14 -1.43
N SER A 74 16.16 9.07 -0.84
CA SER A 74 17.40 9.43 -1.55
C SER A 74 17.67 8.56 -2.78
N THR A 75 17.19 7.32 -2.76
CA THR A 75 17.38 6.36 -3.87
C THR A 75 16.35 6.57 -4.98
N MET A 76 15.09 6.86 -4.62
CA MET A 76 13.96 6.83 -5.56
C MET A 76 13.52 8.20 -6.06
N ALA A 77 13.82 9.30 -5.35
CA ALA A 77 13.29 10.63 -5.68
C ALA A 77 13.74 11.11 -7.07
N GLY A 78 14.98 10.78 -7.48
CA GLY A 78 15.48 11.08 -8.82
C GLY A 78 14.66 10.40 -9.91
N LEU A 79 14.35 9.11 -9.75
CA LEU A 79 13.48 8.37 -10.67
C LEU A 79 12.05 8.92 -10.67
N GLY A 80 11.50 9.22 -9.50
CA GLY A 80 10.16 9.81 -9.36
C GLY A 80 10.00 11.11 -10.16
N ARG A 81 10.99 12.01 -10.11
CA ARG A 81 10.99 13.23 -10.92
C ARG A 81 11.12 12.97 -12.41
N ARG A 82 11.93 11.99 -12.83
CA ARG A 82 12.12 11.63 -14.25
C ARG A 82 10.87 10.98 -14.86
N ILE A 83 10.17 10.13 -14.12
CA ILE A 83 8.99 9.40 -14.63
C ILE A 83 7.71 10.26 -14.65
N GLY A 84 7.70 11.33 -13.86
CA GLY A 84 6.61 12.32 -13.85
C GLY A 84 5.26 11.75 -13.39
N TRP A 85 4.20 12.54 -13.56
CA TRP A 85 2.83 12.16 -13.16
C TRP A 85 1.89 11.94 -14.34
N ASP A 86 2.20 12.54 -15.49
CA ASP A 86 1.36 12.48 -16.67
C ASP A 86 1.79 11.33 -17.58
N CYS A 87 0.81 10.68 -18.21
CA CYS A 87 1.08 9.66 -19.23
C CYS A 87 1.38 10.34 -20.56
N HIS A 88 2.23 9.72 -21.38
CA HIS A 88 2.60 10.25 -22.69
C HIS A 88 2.09 9.34 -23.82
N ASP A 89 1.81 9.92 -24.98
CA ASP A 89 1.40 9.15 -26.15
C ASP A 89 2.53 8.19 -26.58
N GLY A 90 2.18 6.93 -26.81
CA GLY A 90 3.16 5.88 -27.16
C GLY A 90 3.99 5.38 -25.98
N GLU A 91 3.66 5.77 -24.75
CA GLU A 91 4.31 5.25 -23.54
C GLU A 91 4.03 3.75 -23.36
N ASP A 92 5.08 3.01 -22.99
CA ASP A 92 4.94 1.60 -22.65
C ASP A 92 4.01 1.41 -21.44
N SER A 93 3.12 0.42 -21.55
CA SER A 93 2.17 0.03 -20.50
C SER A 93 2.82 -0.17 -19.13
N GLN A 94 4.05 -0.69 -19.07
CA GLN A 94 4.74 -0.92 -17.79
C GLN A 94 5.21 0.38 -17.14
N ARG A 95 5.38 1.46 -17.91
CA ARG A 95 5.85 2.75 -17.40
C ARG A 95 4.78 3.43 -16.54
N GLY A 96 3.50 3.29 -16.90
CA GLY A 96 2.37 3.72 -16.06
C GLY A 96 2.34 3.00 -14.71
N ILE A 97 2.60 1.70 -14.72
CA ILE A 97 2.63 0.88 -13.50
C ILE A 97 3.86 1.22 -12.65
N LEU A 98 5.04 1.36 -13.27
CA LEU A 98 6.26 1.79 -12.58
C LEU A 98 6.07 3.16 -11.91
N ARG A 99 5.42 4.10 -12.59
CA ARG A 99 5.09 5.42 -12.05
C ARG A 99 4.29 5.30 -10.76
N ALA A 100 3.26 4.45 -10.75
CA ALA A 100 2.45 4.20 -9.57
C ALA A 100 3.27 3.57 -8.42
N VAL A 101 4.14 2.61 -8.73
CA VAL A 101 5.03 1.96 -7.74
C VAL A 101 5.99 2.98 -7.12
N VAL A 102 6.71 3.76 -7.94
CA VAL A 102 7.72 4.71 -7.48
C VAL A 102 7.10 5.80 -6.62
N HIS A 103 6.05 6.46 -7.10
CA HIS A 103 5.38 7.50 -6.32
C HIS A 103 4.71 6.94 -5.07
N GLY A 104 4.09 5.76 -5.17
CA GLY A 104 3.53 5.06 -4.01
C GLY A 104 4.57 4.84 -2.92
N ARG A 105 5.77 4.36 -3.27
CA ARG A 105 6.86 4.14 -2.33
C ARG A 105 7.40 5.45 -1.75
N LEU A 106 7.60 6.48 -2.56
CA LEU A 106 8.03 7.81 -2.11
C LEU A 106 7.05 8.43 -1.11
N MET A 107 5.74 8.34 -1.37
CA MET A 107 4.71 8.82 -0.44
C MET A 107 4.71 8.04 0.88
N ARG A 108 4.90 6.72 0.85
CA ARG A 108 5.00 5.93 2.11
C ARG A 108 6.26 6.25 2.91
N ALA A 109 7.36 6.57 2.22
CA ALA A 109 8.60 6.98 2.87
C ALA A 109 8.52 8.41 3.44
N GLY A 110 7.49 9.19 3.12
CA GLY A 110 7.32 10.55 3.61
C GLY A 110 8.02 11.61 2.76
N ASN A 111 8.09 11.43 1.44
CA ASN A 111 8.60 12.47 0.56
C ASN A 111 7.56 13.59 0.35
N ASP A 112 7.82 14.76 0.93
CA ASP A 112 6.89 15.90 0.91
C ASP A 112 6.49 16.34 -0.51
N GLU A 113 7.47 16.49 -1.41
CA GLU A 113 7.22 16.87 -2.83
C GLU A 113 6.20 15.94 -3.51
N THR A 114 6.35 14.63 -3.33
CA THR A 114 5.44 13.63 -3.91
C THR A 114 4.08 13.63 -3.22
N ILE A 115 4.05 13.79 -1.89
CA ILE A 115 2.80 13.86 -1.12
C ILE A 115 1.98 15.09 -1.50
N GLU A 116 2.59 16.27 -1.53
CA GLU A 116 1.94 17.53 -1.91
C GLU A 116 1.34 17.43 -3.31
N LYS A 117 2.08 16.85 -4.26
CA LYS A 117 1.58 16.66 -5.62
C LYS A 117 0.40 15.69 -5.66
N ALA A 118 0.45 14.58 -4.93
CA ALA A 118 -0.66 13.64 -4.84
C ALA A 118 -1.91 14.25 -4.19
N MET A 119 -1.74 15.07 -3.14
CA MET A 119 -2.83 15.81 -2.50
C MET A 119 -3.48 16.80 -3.47
N SER A 120 -2.68 17.50 -4.27
CA SER A 120 -3.17 18.39 -5.33
C SER A 120 -3.96 17.61 -6.39
N LEU A 121 -3.44 16.47 -6.87
CA LEU A 121 -4.15 15.62 -7.85
C LEU A 121 -5.46 15.05 -7.30
N PHE A 122 -5.49 14.65 -6.03
CA PHE A 122 -6.70 14.23 -5.36
C PHE A 122 -7.73 15.36 -5.27
N SER A 123 -7.29 16.57 -4.92
CA SER A 123 -8.15 17.75 -4.88
C SER A 123 -8.75 18.07 -6.26
N ASP A 124 -7.94 18.05 -7.32
CA ASP A 124 -8.40 18.27 -8.71
C ASP A 124 -9.42 17.20 -9.13
N TYR A 125 -9.20 15.94 -8.72
CA TYR A 125 -10.14 14.85 -8.98
C TYR A 125 -11.49 15.07 -8.28
N VAL A 126 -11.47 15.49 -7.01
CA VAL A 126 -12.68 15.73 -6.21
C VAL A 126 -13.47 16.95 -6.72
N HIS A 127 -12.79 18.08 -6.88
CA HIS A 127 -13.42 19.40 -7.11
C HIS A 127 -13.55 19.76 -8.58
N SER A 128 -12.49 19.52 -9.37
CA SER A 128 -12.44 19.89 -10.79
C SER A 128 -12.86 18.76 -11.73
N LYS A 129 -13.17 17.57 -11.18
CA LYS A 129 -13.53 16.35 -11.92
C LYS A 129 -12.49 15.97 -12.98
N ARG A 130 -11.22 16.37 -12.77
CA ARG A 130 -10.11 15.96 -13.64
C ARG A 130 -9.88 14.47 -13.45
N PRO A 131 -9.98 13.64 -14.50
CA PRO A 131 -9.78 12.20 -14.36
C PRO A 131 -8.34 11.89 -13.95
N LEU A 132 -8.18 10.90 -13.08
CA LEU A 132 -6.88 10.31 -12.75
C LEU A 132 -6.61 9.12 -13.66
N HIS A 133 -5.34 8.95 -14.04
CA HIS A 133 -4.92 7.73 -14.74
C HIS A 133 -5.23 6.49 -13.89
N PRO A 134 -5.74 5.39 -14.48
CA PRO A 134 -6.05 4.15 -13.77
C PRO A 134 -4.97 3.67 -12.80
N ASP A 135 -3.73 3.59 -13.26
CA ASP A 135 -2.61 3.08 -12.44
C ASP A 135 -2.30 3.97 -11.22
N LEU A 136 -2.60 5.27 -11.29
CA LEU A 136 -2.28 6.23 -10.22
C LEU A 136 -3.40 6.37 -9.18
N ARG A 137 -4.63 5.94 -9.49
CA ARG A 137 -5.79 6.14 -8.61
C ARG A 137 -5.52 5.63 -7.20
N LEU A 138 -5.07 4.38 -7.06
CA LEU A 138 -4.89 3.76 -5.76
C LEU A 138 -3.82 4.48 -4.91
N CYS A 139 -2.67 4.84 -5.50
CA CYS A 139 -1.60 5.49 -4.73
C CYS A 139 -1.97 6.92 -4.33
N ILE A 140 -2.67 7.66 -5.18
CA ILE A 140 -3.17 9.02 -4.89
C ILE A 140 -4.24 8.96 -3.79
N PHE A 141 -5.25 8.08 -3.92
CA PHE A 141 -6.29 7.92 -2.91
C PHE A 141 -5.71 7.51 -1.56
N THR A 142 -4.75 6.59 -1.56
CA THR A 142 -4.05 6.16 -0.34
C THR A 142 -3.31 7.32 0.31
N SER A 143 -2.58 8.13 -0.47
CA SER A 143 -1.87 9.29 0.05
C SER A 143 -2.84 10.32 0.65
N ALA A 144 -3.96 10.57 -0.02
CA ALA A 144 -5.00 11.46 0.47
C ALA A 144 -5.56 11.01 1.82
N VAL A 145 -5.91 9.72 1.97
CA VAL A 145 -6.43 9.20 3.24
C VAL A 145 -5.39 9.24 4.36
N ARG A 146 -4.12 8.93 4.05
CA ARG A 146 -3.04 8.92 5.05
C ARG A 146 -2.67 10.31 5.57
N ASN A 147 -2.78 11.34 4.73
CA ASN A 147 -2.28 12.69 5.03
C ASN A 147 -3.40 13.74 5.19
N GLY A 148 -4.61 13.47 4.71
CA GLY A 148 -5.73 14.42 4.69
C GLY A 148 -6.79 14.21 5.78
N GLY A 149 -6.58 13.27 6.69
CA GLY A 149 -7.44 13.02 7.85
C GLY A 149 -8.90 12.71 7.49
N GLU A 150 -9.83 13.08 8.38
CA GLU A 150 -11.26 12.79 8.22
C GLU A 150 -11.88 13.44 6.97
N SER A 151 -11.38 14.61 6.56
CA SER A 151 -11.88 15.30 5.36
C SER A 151 -11.62 14.46 4.10
N ALA A 152 -10.38 14.05 3.86
CA ALA A 152 -10.03 13.23 2.70
C ALA A 152 -10.70 11.86 2.75
N PHE A 153 -10.80 11.26 3.95
CA PHE A 153 -11.53 10.02 4.16
C PHE A 153 -13.00 10.15 3.72
N THR A 154 -13.68 11.21 4.16
CA THR A 154 -15.10 11.43 3.85
C THR A 154 -15.32 11.69 2.38
N GLN A 155 -14.46 12.49 1.74
CA GLN A 155 -14.49 12.73 0.30
C GLN A 155 -14.31 11.43 -0.50
N LEU A 156 -13.35 10.58 -0.10
CA LEU A 156 -13.13 9.30 -0.78
C LEU A 156 -14.28 8.30 -0.53
N GLN A 157 -14.90 8.32 0.64
CA GLN A 157 -16.11 7.53 0.90
C GLN A 157 -17.28 7.98 0.01
N GLN A 158 -17.46 9.29 -0.21
CA GLN A 158 -18.47 9.80 -1.15
C GLN A 158 -18.19 9.37 -2.59
N ILE A 159 -16.92 9.32 -3.00
CA ILE A 159 -16.53 8.78 -4.31
C ILE A 159 -16.93 7.31 -4.42
N TYR A 160 -16.62 6.49 -3.41
CA TYR A 160 -17.04 5.08 -3.37
C TYR A 160 -18.56 4.92 -3.56
N GLU A 161 -19.35 5.75 -2.89
CA GLU A 161 -20.82 5.67 -2.94
C GLU A 161 -21.44 6.14 -4.26
N SER A 162 -20.73 6.95 -5.05
CA SER A 162 -21.29 7.61 -6.24
C SER A 162 -20.69 7.15 -7.56
N VAL A 163 -19.51 6.52 -7.57
CA VAL A 163 -18.75 6.28 -8.80
C VAL A 163 -19.38 5.21 -9.70
N GLY A 164 -20.01 4.17 -9.15
CA GLY A 164 -20.67 3.12 -9.91
C GLY A 164 -19.75 2.24 -10.76
N PHE A 165 -18.43 2.38 -10.61
CA PHE A 165 -17.41 1.58 -11.31
C PHE A 165 -16.67 0.68 -10.31
N PRO A 166 -16.83 -0.67 -10.39
CA PRO A 166 -16.27 -1.60 -9.42
C PRO A 166 -14.74 -1.49 -9.23
N GLU A 167 -14.00 -1.16 -10.29
CA GLU A 167 -12.55 -0.98 -10.22
C GLU A 167 -12.18 0.23 -9.34
N VAL A 168 -12.91 1.34 -9.45
CA VAL A 168 -12.70 2.54 -8.63
C VAL A 168 -13.17 2.29 -7.19
N GLU A 169 -14.29 1.58 -7.01
CA GLU A 169 -14.81 1.19 -5.69
C GLU A 169 -13.76 0.39 -4.89
N ARG A 170 -13.10 -0.59 -5.54
CA ARG A 170 -12.02 -1.39 -4.93
C ARG A 170 -10.81 -0.54 -4.56
N ASN A 171 -10.42 0.43 -5.39
CA ASN A 171 -9.37 1.39 -5.06
C ASN A 171 -9.74 2.24 -3.84
N CYS A 172 -10.99 2.70 -3.75
CA CYS A 172 -11.47 3.48 -2.61
C CYS A 172 -11.41 2.66 -1.32
N MET A 173 -11.93 1.42 -1.30
CA MET A 173 -11.92 0.55 -0.11
C MET A 173 -10.50 0.22 0.36
N THR A 174 -9.60 -0.06 -0.58
CA THR A 174 -8.18 -0.35 -0.27
C THR A 174 -7.46 0.89 0.28
N ALA A 175 -7.79 2.10 -0.20
CA ALA A 175 -7.21 3.34 0.28
C ALA A 175 -7.79 3.81 1.62
N LEU A 176 -9.12 3.73 1.80
CA LEU A 176 -9.81 4.09 3.06
C LEU A 176 -9.29 3.26 4.24
N SER A 177 -9.03 1.96 4.02
CA SER A 177 -8.50 1.06 5.04
C SER A 177 -7.04 1.34 5.41
N GLN A 178 -6.36 2.26 4.72
CA GLN A 178 -4.97 2.66 5.03
C GLN A 178 -4.87 3.94 5.87
N THR A 179 -5.99 4.46 6.37
CA THR A 179 -6.00 5.56 7.34
C THR A 179 -5.11 5.26 8.55
N GLN A 180 -4.53 6.31 9.12
CA GLN A 180 -3.72 6.23 10.34
C GLN A 180 -4.53 6.52 11.61
N ASP A 181 -5.85 6.69 11.47
CA ASP A 181 -6.77 6.93 12.58
C ASP A 181 -7.58 5.64 12.90
N PRO A 182 -7.37 5.03 14.08
CA PRO A 182 -8.12 3.86 14.52
C PRO A 182 -9.65 4.05 14.55
N ALA A 183 -10.14 5.26 14.85
CA ALA A 183 -11.57 5.54 14.89
C ALA A 183 -12.18 5.51 13.48
N LEU A 184 -11.44 6.00 12.48
CA LEU A 184 -11.84 5.91 11.08
C LEU A 184 -11.80 4.45 10.57
N LEU A 185 -10.83 3.64 11.01
CA LEU A 185 -10.83 2.19 10.72
C LEU A 185 -12.06 1.49 11.30
N GLN A 186 -12.38 1.76 12.57
CA GLN A 186 -13.58 1.20 13.21
C GLN A 186 -14.86 1.60 12.45
N ARG A 187 -14.96 2.88 12.05
CA ARG A 187 -16.07 3.39 11.25
C ARG A 187 -16.16 2.68 9.90
N LEU A 188 -15.03 2.50 9.22
CA LEU A 188 -14.96 1.83 7.92
C LEU A 188 -15.40 0.37 8.00
N PHE A 189 -14.88 -0.39 8.97
CA PHE A 189 -15.19 -1.82 9.09
C PHE A 189 -16.65 -2.06 9.47
N LYS A 190 -17.22 -1.21 10.34
CA LYS A 190 -18.65 -1.21 10.61
C LYS A 190 -19.45 -0.95 9.32
N TYR A 191 -19.17 0.17 8.64
CA TYR A 191 -19.85 0.55 7.41
C TYR A 191 -19.78 -0.56 6.34
N ALA A 192 -18.59 -1.08 6.09
CA ALA A 192 -18.35 -2.01 5.00
C ALA A 192 -18.90 -3.42 5.27
N ILE A 193 -18.69 -3.94 6.49
CA ILE A 193 -18.99 -5.35 6.82
C ILE A 193 -20.33 -5.47 7.56
N GLN A 194 -20.50 -4.71 8.64
CA GLN A 194 -21.68 -4.80 9.52
C GLN A 194 -22.93 -4.23 8.85
N ASP A 195 -22.81 -3.02 8.29
CA ASP A 195 -23.92 -2.35 7.59
C ASP A 195 -24.08 -2.85 6.14
N GLY A 196 -23.21 -3.77 5.71
CA GLY A 196 -23.30 -4.42 4.40
C GLY A 196 -23.07 -3.51 3.20
N LYS A 197 -22.35 -2.40 3.38
CA LYS A 197 -22.10 -1.43 2.30
C LYS A 197 -20.97 -1.83 1.36
N CYS A 198 -20.18 -2.84 1.71
CA CYS A 198 -19.16 -3.44 0.84
C CYS A 198 -19.54 -4.88 0.48
N ARG A 199 -19.29 -5.25 -0.78
CA ARG A 199 -19.57 -6.61 -1.28
C ARG A 199 -18.71 -7.62 -0.53
N PRO A 200 -19.25 -8.80 -0.15
CA PRO A 200 -18.48 -9.80 0.61
C PRO A 200 -17.15 -10.21 -0.04
N GLN A 201 -17.10 -10.32 -1.37
CA GLN A 201 -15.87 -10.66 -2.10
C GLN A 201 -14.76 -9.60 -2.00
N ASP A 202 -15.11 -8.35 -1.66
CA ASP A 202 -14.19 -7.22 -1.54
C ASP A 202 -13.78 -6.98 -0.08
N HIS A 203 -14.34 -7.72 0.89
CA HIS A 203 -13.98 -7.57 2.31
C HIS A 203 -12.49 -7.81 2.55
N MET A 204 -11.84 -8.71 1.81
CA MET A 204 -10.39 -8.92 1.92
C MET A 204 -9.57 -7.64 1.66
N LEU A 205 -10.05 -6.74 0.80
CA LEU A 205 -9.33 -5.51 0.47
C LEU A 205 -9.18 -4.59 1.69
N LEU A 206 -10.17 -4.59 2.59
CA LEU A 206 -10.11 -3.85 3.85
C LEU A 206 -9.01 -4.40 4.77
N PHE A 207 -8.92 -5.73 4.87
CA PHE A 207 -7.91 -6.41 5.67
C PHE A 207 -6.51 -6.19 5.08
N TYR A 208 -6.34 -6.37 3.77
CA TYR A 208 -5.07 -6.11 3.11
C TYR A 208 -4.64 -4.66 3.29
N GLY A 209 -5.52 -3.69 3.02
CA GLY A 209 -5.21 -2.27 3.18
C GLY A 209 -4.84 -1.91 4.62
N ALA A 210 -5.61 -2.34 5.62
CA ALA A 210 -5.25 -2.04 7.02
C ALA A 210 -3.94 -2.72 7.47
N SER A 211 -3.59 -3.88 6.90
CA SER A 211 -2.39 -4.63 7.30
C SER A 211 -1.05 -4.00 6.93
N VAL A 212 -1.01 -2.95 6.12
CA VAL A 212 0.25 -2.33 5.68
C VAL A 212 0.76 -1.21 6.59
N SER A 213 0.14 -1.03 7.76
CA SER A 213 0.59 -0.06 8.77
C SER A 213 0.42 -0.63 10.16
N ARG A 214 1.30 -0.24 11.09
CA ARG A 214 1.21 -0.69 12.48
C ARG A 214 -0.16 -0.42 13.11
N VAL A 215 -0.69 0.79 12.92
CA VAL A 215 -2.03 1.18 13.43
C VAL A 215 -3.10 0.23 12.92
N GLY A 216 -3.10 -0.05 11.62
CA GLY A 216 -4.10 -0.94 11.03
C GLY A 216 -3.88 -2.41 11.42
N GLN A 217 -2.65 -2.88 11.55
CA GLN A 217 -2.35 -4.23 12.04
C GLN A 217 -2.83 -4.42 13.49
N GLU A 218 -2.62 -3.42 14.38
CA GLU A 218 -3.07 -3.48 15.78
C GLU A 218 -4.60 -3.48 15.85
N PHE A 219 -5.24 -2.63 15.04
CA PHE A 219 -6.70 -2.59 14.88
C PHE A 219 -7.25 -3.93 14.39
N LEU A 220 -6.69 -4.50 13.32
CA LEU A 220 -7.16 -5.75 12.73
C LEU A 220 -7.11 -6.91 13.72
N TRP A 221 -6.02 -7.02 14.48
CA TRP A 221 -5.89 -8.07 15.49
C TRP A 221 -6.99 -7.95 16.56
N GLN A 222 -7.25 -6.74 17.03
CA GLN A 222 -8.31 -6.51 18.02
C GLN A 222 -9.69 -6.78 17.43
N TYR A 223 -9.98 -6.24 16.25
CA TYR A 223 -11.24 -6.43 15.53
C TYR A 223 -11.54 -7.91 15.27
N MET A 224 -10.54 -8.69 14.83
CA MET A 224 -10.69 -10.13 14.60
C MET A 224 -11.01 -10.90 15.88
N LYS A 225 -10.36 -10.58 17.02
CA LYS A 225 -10.64 -11.25 18.30
C LYS A 225 -12.05 -10.95 18.79
N GLU A 226 -12.47 -9.69 18.73
CA GLU A 226 -13.77 -9.25 19.23
C GLU A 226 -14.93 -9.75 18.37
N ASN A 227 -14.72 -9.91 17.07
CA ASN A 227 -15.78 -10.23 16.11
C ASN A 227 -15.63 -11.64 15.51
N MET A 228 -14.83 -12.53 16.11
CA MET A 228 -14.45 -13.81 15.50
C MET A 228 -15.66 -14.66 15.09
N GLY A 229 -16.65 -14.82 15.97
CA GLY A 229 -17.86 -15.60 15.67
C GLY A 229 -18.68 -14.99 14.53
N TYR A 230 -18.91 -13.68 14.60
CA TYR A 230 -19.62 -12.94 13.55
C TYR A 230 -18.91 -13.05 12.19
N LEU A 231 -17.59 -12.85 12.16
CA LEU A 231 -16.80 -12.91 10.93
C LEU A 231 -16.73 -14.34 10.38
N ALA A 232 -16.62 -15.34 11.25
CA ALA A 232 -16.66 -16.74 10.84
C ALA A 232 -17.99 -17.05 10.14
N GLU A 233 -19.13 -16.67 10.74
CA GLU A 233 -20.44 -16.86 10.12
C GLU A 233 -20.57 -16.07 8.81
N LYS A 234 -20.25 -14.78 8.84
CA LYS A 234 -20.35 -13.86 7.69
C LYS A 234 -19.50 -14.31 6.50
N PHE A 235 -18.35 -14.93 6.75
CA PHE A 235 -17.41 -15.35 5.70
C PHE A 235 -17.57 -16.82 5.29
N GLY A 236 -18.61 -17.52 5.73
CA GLY A 236 -18.91 -18.89 5.31
C GLY A 236 -18.23 -19.99 6.14
N GLY A 237 -17.93 -19.69 7.41
CA GLY A 237 -17.35 -20.59 8.40
C GLY A 237 -15.83 -20.42 8.58
N VAL A 238 -15.31 -20.99 9.68
CA VAL A 238 -13.87 -20.94 10.00
C VAL A 238 -13.00 -21.62 8.94
N GLY A 239 -13.53 -22.58 8.19
CA GLY A 239 -12.80 -23.27 7.12
C GLY A 239 -12.77 -22.51 5.79
N SER A 240 -13.47 -21.37 5.67
CA SER A 240 -13.52 -20.65 4.41
C SER A 240 -12.19 -19.96 4.11
N SER A 241 -11.83 -19.91 2.82
CA SER A 241 -10.62 -19.22 2.37
C SER A 241 -10.60 -17.76 2.76
N LEU A 242 -11.76 -17.09 2.66
CA LEU A 242 -11.94 -15.69 3.06
C LEU A 242 -11.61 -15.48 4.54
N PHE A 243 -12.18 -16.31 5.43
CA PHE A 243 -11.91 -16.20 6.86
C PHE A 243 -10.45 -16.48 7.18
N GLN A 244 -9.86 -17.53 6.59
CA GLN A 244 -8.46 -17.89 6.82
C GLN A 244 -7.49 -16.80 6.36
N VAL A 245 -7.73 -16.17 5.21
CA VAL A 245 -6.93 -15.05 4.71
C VAL A 245 -7.03 -13.85 5.66
N CYS A 246 -8.24 -13.41 6.01
CA CYS A 246 -8.44 -12.28 6.92
C CYS A 246 -7.82 -12.54 8.30
N LEU A 247 -7.93 -13.78 8.82
CA LEU A 247 -7.30 -14.20 10.06
C LEU A 247 -5.77 -14.19 9.97
N SER A 248 -5.19 -14.71 8.89
CA SER A 248 -3.75 -14.76 8.68
C SER A 248 -3.15 -13.35 8.63
N VAL A 249 -3.76 -12.47 7.82
CA VAL A 249 -3.34 -11.07 7.68
C VAL A 249 -3.39 -10.32 9.02
N SER A 250 -4.38 -10.63 9.86
CA SER A 250 -4.53 -10.01 11.19
C SER A 250 -3.54 -10.56 12.24
N LYS A 251 -2.88 -11.69 11.98
CA LYS A 251 -1.94 -12.36 12.91
C LYS A 251 -0.47 -11.96 12.72
N ILE A 252 -0.13 -11.23 11.66
CA ILE A 252 1.27 -10.94 11.26
C ILE A 252 2.13 -10.36 12.42
N GLN A 253 1.53 -9.77 13.45
CA GLN A 253 2.21 -9.20 14.62
C GLN A 253 2.75 -10.20 15.66
N LYS A 254 2.35 -11.48 15.65
CA LYS A 254 2.52 -12.39 16.80
C LYS A 254 3.41 -13.60 16.55
N MET A 255 4.14 -13.66 15.44
CA MET A 255 5.31 -14.54 15.38
C MET A 255 6.40 -13.89 16.23
N GLU A 256 6.32 -14.11 17.55
CA GLU A 256 7.45 -13.91 18.45
C GLU A 256 8.62 -14.74 17.89
N PHE A 257 9.67 -14.03 17.45
CA PHE A 257 10.98 -14.62 17.14
C PHE A 257 11.80 -14.73 18.41
#